data_AF-A0A926UNT6-F1
#
_entry.id   AF-A0A926UNT6-F1
#
_cell.length_a   1.000
_cell.length_b   1.000
_cell.length_c   1.000
_cell.angle_alpha   90.00
_cell.angle_beta   90.00
_cell.angle_gamma   90.00
#
_symmetry.space_group_name_H-M   'P 1'
#
loop_
_entity.id
_entity.type
_entity.pdbx_description
1 polymer ?
#
loop_
_entity_poly.entity_id
_entity_poly.type
_entity_poly.pdbx_seq_one_letter_code
_entity_poly.pdbx_strand_id
1 'polypeptide(L)'
;MIVQIPEPLKILDSLYLNGYRNSLIDRALNKIIELEKANTLKQASELQSKLQIYELQYQMTSDVFYPKFNDGNLGDEIGYFEWSVLYELWLSTQERLKVLQPKIE
;
A
#
# COMPACT_ATOMS: atom_id res chain seq x y z
N MET A 1 4.61 16.85 -10.53
CA MET A 1 5.22 17.24 -9.24
C MET A 1 6.60 16.61 -9.16
N ILE A 2 7.67 17.40 -9.04
CA ILE A 2 9.00 16.86 -8.74
C ILE A 2 9.02 16.60 -7.24
N VAL A 3 8.93 15.34 -6.82
CA VAL A 3 9.09 14.97 -5.41
C VAL A 3 10.58 15.10 -5.09
N GLN A 4 10.94 16.14 -4.33
CA GLN A 4 12.30 16.34 -3.85
C GLN A 4 12.62 15.28 -2.79
N ILE A 5 13.75 14.59 -2.95
CA ILE A 5 14.25 13.67 -1.92
C ILE A 5 14.56 14.47 -0.66
N PRO A 6 14.08 14.06 0.52
CA PRO A 6 14.41 14.70 1.80
C PRO A 6 15.92 14.79 2.03
N GLU A 7 16.40 15.92 2.56
CA GLU A 7 17.82 16.13 2.92
C GLU A 7 18.45 15.00 3.74
N PRO A 8 17.77 14.39 4.74
CA PRO A 8 18.35 13.26 5.48
C PRO A 8 18.69 12.06 4.59
N LEU A 9 17.89 11.78 3.55
CA LEU A 9 18.15 10.67 2.63
C LEU A 9 19.34 10.97 1.72
N LYS A 10 19.54 12.23 1.31
CA LYS A 10 20.73 12.65 0.53
C LYS A 10 22.02 12.50 1.34
N ILE A 11 21.98 12.85 2.62
CA ILE A 11 23.13 12.72 3.53
C ILE A 11 23.46 11.24 3.74
N LEU A 12 22.45 10.40 4.00
CA LEU A 12 22.65 8.95 4.14
C LEU A 12 23.27 8.36 2.87
N ASP A 13 22.73 8.69 1.69
CA ASP A 13 23.28 8.23 0.41
C ASP A 13 24.76 8.63 0.25
N SER A 14 25.10 9.89 0.55
CA SER A 14 26.48 10.37 0.53
C SER A 14 27.39 9.60 1.49
N LEU A 15 26.93 9.29 2.71
CA LEU A 15 27.71 8.50 3.68
C LEU A 15 28.01 7.10 3.14
N TYR A 16 27.00 6.42 2.57
CA TYR A 16 27.17 5.09 2.00
C TYR A 16 28.07 5.08 0.77
N LEU A 17 27.95 6.08 -0.11
CA LEU A 17 28.80 6.23 -1.31
C LEU A 17 30.28 6.45 -0.96
N ASN A 18 30.55 7.15 0.15
CA ASN A 18 31.91 7.39 0.63
C ASN A 18 32.47 6.25 1.49
N GLY A 19 31.78 5.10 1.57
CA GLY A 19 32.23 3.92 2.29
C GLY A 19 32.05 3.97 3.81
N TYR A 20 31.43 5.03 4.34
CA TYR A 20 31.13 5.16 5.76
C TYR A 20 29.87 4.35 6.10
N ARG A 21 30.04 3.04 6.28
CA ARG A 21 28.96 2.17 6.75
C ARG A 21 28.94 2.10 8.27
N ASN A 22 27.77 2.38 8.84
CA ASN A 22 27.52 2.23 10.28
C ASN A 22 26.39 1.22 10.48
N SER A 23 26.71 0.11 11.15
CA SER A 23 25.75 -0.97 11.42
C SER A 23 24.55 -0.53 12.27
N LEU A 24 24.68 0.53 13.06
CA LEU A 24 23.54 1.13 13.77
C LEU A 24 22.56 1.79 12.78
N ILE A 25 23.08 2.53 11.80
CA ILE A 25 22.26 3.18 10.77
C ILE A 25 21.57 2.13 9.90
N ASP A 26 22.31 1.10 9.47
CA ASP A 26 21.74 -0.02 8.69
C ASP A 26 20.57 -0.69 9.43
N ARG A 27 20.77 -1.00 10.72
CA ARG A 27 19.72 -1.61 11.55
C ARG A 27 18.53 -0.67 11.76
N ALA A 28 18.76 0.62 11.93
CA ALA A 28 17.70 1.61 12.09
C ALA A 28 16.85 1.72 10.82
N LEU A 29 17.49 1.82 9.65
CA LEU A 29 16.81 1.87 8.35
C LEU A 29 15.98 0.60 8.10
N ASN A 30 16.58 -0.58 8.32
CA ASN A 30 15.86 -1.83 8.21
C ASN A 30 14.67 -1.89 9.18
N LYS A 31 14.84 -1.42 10.43
CA LYS A 31 13.76 -1.43 11.41
C LYS A 31 12.60 -0.51 10.99
N ILE A 32 12.89 0.66 10.43
CA ILE A 32 11.88 1.59 9.91
C ILE A 32 11.09 0.94 8.77
N ILE A 33 11.79 0.31 7.82
CA ILE A 33 11.14 -0.40 6.69
C ILE A 33 10.26 -1.55 7.19
N GLU A 34 10.76 -2.37 8.12
CA GLU A 34 9.99 -3.49 8.67
C GLU A 34 8.76 -3.02 9.46
N LEU A 35 8.86 -1.91 10.19
CA LEU A 35 7.71 -1.31 10.88
C LEU A 35 6.66 -0.80 9.88
N GLU A 36 7.08 -0.08 8.84
CA GLU A 36 6.18 0.43 7.81
C GLU A 36 5.49 -0.72 7.05
N LYS A 37 6.24 -1.79 6.75
CA LYS A 37 5.70 -3.01 6.15
C LYS A 37 4.67 -3.69 7.06
N ALA A 38 4.97 -3.86 8.34
CA ALA A 38 4.05 -4.46 9.30
C ALA A 38 2.74 -3.66 9.43
N ASN A 39 2.84 -2.33 9.52
CA ASN A 39 1.67 -1.45 9.56
C ASN A 39 0.84 -1.54 8.28
N THR A 40 1.50 -1.56 7.12
CA THR A 40 0.85 -1.68 5.82
C THR A 40 0.16 -3.03 5.64
N LEU A 41 0.79 -4.13 6.08
CA LEU A 41 0.18 -5.46 6.07
C LEU A 41 -1.07 -5.53 6.94
N LYS A 42 -1.01 -4.91 8.13
CA LYS A 42 -2.16 -4.82 9.03
C LYS A 42 -3.32 -4.07 8.37
N GLN A 43 -3.05 -2.89 7.79
CA GLN A 43 -4.05 -2.12 7.06
C GLN A 43 -4.64 -2.89 5.88
N ALA A 44 -3.80 -3.59 5.11
CA ALA A 44 -4.26 -4.42 3.99
C ALA A 44 -5.21 -5.54 4.47
N SER A 45 -4.88 -6.20 5.57
CA SER A 45 -5.72 -7.24 6.16
C SER A 45 -7.05 -6.69 6.67
N GLU A 46 -7.05 -5.53 7.32
CA GLU A 46 -8.28 -4.88 7.81
C GLU A 46 -9.19 -4.48 6.65
N LEU A 47 -8.63 -3.92 5.56
CA LEU A 47 -9.37 -3.58 4.36
C LEU A 47 -9.91 -4.81 3.65
N GLN A 48 -9.11 -5.88 3.54
CA GLN A 48 -9.56 -7.14 2.95
C GLN A 48 -10.75 -7.73 3.71
N SER A 49 -10.72 -7.74 5.04
CA SER A 49 -11.85 -8.22 5.84
C SER A 49 -13.11 -7.37 5.63
N LYS A 50 -12.98 -6.06 5.44
CA LYS A 50 -14.12 -5.19 5.11
C LYS A 50 -14.67 -5.47 3.71
N LEU A 51 -13.79 -5.64 2.72
CA LEU A 51 -14.18 -5.99 1.35
C LEU A 51 -14.95 -7.31 1.30
N GLN A 52 -14.51 -8.33 2.04
CA GLN A 52 -15.19 -9.62 2.11
C GLN A 52 -16.67 -9.53 2.55
N ILE A 53 -17.03 -8.55 3.39
CA ILE A 53 -18.42 -8.33 3.80
C ILE A 53 -19.26 -7.94 2.58
N TYR A 54 -18.79 -6.98 1.78
CA TYR A 54 -19.46 -6.56 0.55
C TYR A 54 -19.46 -7.66 -0.51
N GLU A 55 -18.35 -8.39 -0.66
CA GLU A 55 -18.23 -9.48 -1.62
C GLU A 55 -19.23 -10.61 -1.34
N LEU A 56 -19.45 -10.94 -0.07
CA LEU A 56 -20.45 -11.92 0.35
C LEU A 56 -21.88 -11.37 0.20
N GLN A 57 -22.11 -10.11 0.57
CA GLN A 57 -23.42 -9.46 0.49
C GLN A 57 -23.92 -9.39 -0.97
N TYR A 58 -23.04 -8.99 -1.89
CA TYR A 58 -23.38 -8.80 -3.31
C TYR A 58 -23.00 -9.99 -4.20
N GLN A 59 -22.44 -11.07 -3.61
CA GLN A 59 -22.01 -12.29 -4.31
C GLN A 59 -21.10 -12.02 -5.51
N MET A 60 -20.22 -11.02 -5.37
CA MET A 60 -19.32 -10.57 -6.43
C MET A 60 -17.98 -10.19 -5.82
N THR A 61 -16.87 -10.60 -6.42
CA THR A 61 -15.55 -10.23 -5.93
C THR A 61 -15.24 -8.76 -6.26
N SER A 62 -14.42 -8.10 -5.43
CA SER A 62 -14.14 -6.67 -5.58
C SER A 62 -13.44 -6.34 -6.92
N ASP A 63 -12.63 -7.26 -7.45
CA ASP A 63 -11.94 -7.13 -8.74
C ASP A 63 -12.91 -7.17 -9.94
N VAL A 64 -14.06 -7.83 -9.80
CA VAL A 64 -15.13 -7.85 -10.81
C VAL A 64 -16.08 -6.66 -10.63
N PHE A 65 -16.37 -6.31 -9.38
CA PHE A 65 -17.24 -5.19 -9.03
C PHE A 65 -16.68 -3.84 -9.51
N TYR A 66 -15.40 -3.57 -9.22
CA TYR A 66 -14.82 -2.24 -9.40
C TYR A 66 -14.82 -1.74 -10.86
N PRO A 67 -14.43 -2.54 -11.87
CA PRO A 67 -14.57 -2.13 -13.27
C PRO A 67 -16.03 -1.87 -13.67
N LYS A 68 -16.97 -2.73 -13.24
CA LYS A 68 -18.40 -2.56 -13.56
C LYS A 68 -18.98 -1.30 -12.94
N PHE A 69 -18.58 -0.97 -11.71
CA PHE A 69 -18.97 0.26 -11.04
C PHE A 69 -18.44 1.49 -11.79
N ASN A 70 -17.15 1.50 -12.14
CA ASN A 70 -16.52 2.61 -12.85
C ASN A 70 -17.07 2.80 -14.28
N ASP A 71 -17.49 1.73 -14.94
CA ASP A 71 -18.13 1.77 -16.25
C ASP A 71 -19.61 2.22 -16.19
N GLY A 72 -20.16 2.45 -14.99
CA GLY A 72 -21.56 2.83 -14.79
C GLY A 72 -22.56 1.70 -15.04
N ASN A 73 -22.09 0.44 -15.02
CA ASN A 73 -22.91 -0.75 -15.24
C ASN A 73 -23.62 -1.25 -13.98
N LEU A 74 -23.41 -0.59 -12.84
CA LEU A 74 -24.04 -0.89 -11.55
C LEU A 74 -24.93 0.27 -11.11
N GLY A 75 -25.83 -0.02 -10.17
CA GLY A 75 -26.74 0.98 -9.62
C GLY A 75 -26.05 2.09 -8.83
N ASP A 76 -26.84 2.99 -8.28
CA ASP A 76 -26.42 4.15 -7.48
C ASP A 76 -26.53 3.91 -5.97
N GLU A 77 -26.55 2.64 -5.55
CA GLU A 77 -26.59 2.28 -4.13
C GLU A 77 -25.37 2.86 -3.39
N ILE A 78 -25.61 3.49 -2.24
CA ILE A 78 -24.55 4.04 -1.39
C ILE A 78 -23.51 2.96 -1.04
N GLY A 79 -23.95 1.71 -0.88
CA GLY A 79 -23.07 0.57 -0.61
C GLY A 79 -22.03 0.33 -1.71
N TYR A 80 -22.35 0.59 -2.99
CA TYR A 80 -21.38 0.48 -4.08
C TYR A 80 -20.31 1.58 -4.01
N PHE A 81 -20.69 2.80 -3.64
CA PHE A 81 -19.72 3.87 -3.45
C PHE A 81 -18.77 3.59 -2.28
N GLU A 82 -19.29 3.13 -1.13
CA GLU A 82 -18.44 2.74 0.00
C GLU A 82 -17.50 1.59 -0.36
N TRP A 83 -18.01 0.59 -1.08
CA TRP A 83 -17.21 -0.55 -1.52
C TRP A 83 -16.10 -0.13 -2.50
N SER A 84 -16.38 0.76 -3.45
CA SER A 84 -15.37 1.21 -4.41
C SER A 84 -14.23 1.98 -3.72
N VAL A 85 -14.54 2.86 -2.77
CA VAL A 85 -13.54 3.58 -1.97
C VAL A 85 -12.68 2.61 -1.14
N LEU A 86 -13.30 1.59 -0.53
CA LEU A 86 -12.56 0.56 0.21
C LEU A 86 -11.62 -0.23 -0.69
N TYR A 87 -12.06 -0.55 -1.91
CA TYR A 87 -11.27 -1.31 -2.86
C TYR A 87 -10.10 -0.48 -3.42
N GLU A 88 -10.31 0.79 -3.74
CA GLU A 88 -9.25 1.72 -4.12
C GLU A 88 -8.19 1.86 -3.03
N LEU A 89 -8.62 2.01 -1.78
CA LEU A 89 -7.70 2.10 -0.64
C LEU A 89 -6.92 0.80 -0.45
N TRP A 90 -7.57 -0.35 -0.66
CA TRP A 90 -6.89 -1.65 -0.64
C TRP A 90 -5.85 -1.76 -1.76
N LEU A 91 -6.18 -1.40 -3.01
CA LEU A 91 -5.25 -1.38 -4.14
C LEU A 91 -4.03 -0.48 -3.86
N SER A 92 -4.26 0.74 -3.37
CA SER A 92 -3.18 1.67 -2.99
C SER A 92 -2.28 1.08 -1.90
N THR A 93 -2.87 0.37 -0.93
CA THR A 93 -2.12 -0.33 0.12
C THR A 93 -1.29 -1.50 -0.45
N GLN A 94 -1.83 -2.24 -1.42
CA GLN A 94 -1.08 -3.30 -2.12
C GLN A 94 0.11 -2.72 -2.92
N GLU A 95 -0.07 -1.61 -3.62
CA GLU A 95 1.05 -0.94 -4.32
C GLU A 95 2.14 -0.49 -3.34
N ARG A 96 1.77 0.04 -2.17
CA ARG A 96 2.73 0.36 -1.11
C ARG A 96 3.47 -0.88 -0.61
N LEU A 97 2.79 -2.02 -0.44
CA LEU A 97 3.43 -3.29 -0.07
C LEU A 97 4.43 -3.76 -1.12
N LYS A 98 4.14 -3.61 -2.42
CA LYS A 98 5.07 -3.99 -3.50
C LYS A 98 6.38 -3.22 -3.41
N VAL A 99 6.35 -1.95 -3.04
CA VAL A 99 7.56 -1.12 -2.83
C VAL A 99 8.34 -1.55 -1.59
N LEU A 100 7.65 -1.97 -0.53
CA LEU A 100 8.24 -2.40 0.74
C LEU A 100 8.71 -3.86 0.75
N GLN A 101 8.36 -4.64 -0.27
CA GLN A 101 8.86 -6.00 -0.44
C GLN A 101 10.23 -5.96 -1.13
N PRO A 102 11.21 -6.73 -0.63
CA PRO A 102 12.48 -6.86 -1.33
C PRO A 102 12.21 -7.45 -2.72
N LYS A 103 12.65 -6.75 -3.77
CA LYS A 103 12.80 -7.37 -5.08
C LYS A 103 13.85 -8.47 -4.92
N ILE A 104 13.41 -9.71 -4.94
CA ILE A 104 14.31 -10.84 -5.14
C ILE A 104 14.64 -10.81 -6.64
N GLU A 105 15.75 -10.17 -6.99
CA GLU A 105 16.42 -10.32 -8.29
C GLU A 105 17.41 -11.49 -8.24
#